data_AF-R6ZWR7-F1
#
_entry.id   AF-R6ZWR7-F1
#
_cell.length_a   1.000
_cell.length_b   1.000
_cell.length_c   1.000
_cell.angle_alpha   90.00
_cell.angle_beta   90.00
_cell.angle_gamma   90.00
#
_symmetry.space_group_name_H-M   'P 1'
#
loop_
_entity.id
_entity.type
_entity.pdbx_description
1 polymer ?
#
loop_
_entity_poly.entity_id
_entity_poly.type
_entity_poly.pdbx_seq_one_letter_code
_entity_poly.pdbx_strand_id
1 'polypeptide(L)'
;MKNVLLFTGQGSQFSGMGAELAAMLPEASAIYEAGSDILGFDLKKMCLEGEDAVLAETCHAQPAIYATELICLEALKARGIACEGVCGHSLGEYAAMTACGMLTAENGFRALKIRAQAMDEAAKSQDSGMYAILRMPAERIGEICAQTPGYVVPVNFNSPAQTVIAGERQAVDRRAAGSGRCRKGMRSGKGKSRAPGGGGCLPQQADAAGSGRHCRSLYRHPLCASHSPLLHQSHRGASGGGHGYGTVLRKALRQPGSLCPGIAEPACRRV
;
A
#
# COMPACT_ATOMS: atom_id res chain seq x y z
N MET A 1 -18.03 18.66 -13.16
CA MET A 1 -16.85 17.88 -13.56
C MET A 1 -16.75 16.67 -12.66
N LYS A 2 -16.44 15.48 -13.18
CA LYS A 2 -16.35 14.24 -12.40
C LYS A 2 -14.92 14.00 -11.95
N ASN A 3 -14.68 13.85 -10.65
CA ASN A 3 -13.33 13.64 -10.10
C ASN A 3 -13.18 12.22 -9.54
N VAL A 4 -12.01 11.62 -9.73
CA VAL A 4 -11.62 10.36 -9.07
C VAL A 4 -10.31 10.63 -8.33
N LEU A 5 -10.25 10.24 -7.06
CA LEU A 5 -9.04 10.39 -6.26
C LEU A 5 -8.20 9.11 -6.36
N LEU A 6 -6.94 9.27 -6.71
CA LEU A 6 -5.97 8.19 -6.81
C LEU A 6 -4.91 8.35 -5.72
N PHE A 7 -4.79 7.31 -4.89
CA PHE A 7 -3.86 7.25 -3.77
C PHE A 7 -2.64 6.41 -4.16
N THR A 8 -1.46 6.90 -3.81
CA THR A 8 -0.15 6.39 -4.25
C THR A 8 0.33 5.20 -3.41
N GLY A 9 1.21 4.41 -4.00
CA GLY A 9 1.87 3.30 -3.32
C GLY A 9 3.19 3.71 -2.66
N GLN A 10 3.89 2.73 -2.10
CA GLN A 10 5.23 2.94 -1.52
C GLN A 10 6.22 3.38 -2.62
N GLY A 11 7.13 4.28 -2.28
CA GLY A 11 8.11 4.87 -3.20
C GLY A 11 7.85 6.34 -3.52
N SER A 12 6.71 6.89 -3.11
CA SER A 12 6.36 8.31 -3.24
C SER A 12 6.86 9.18 -2.07
N GLN A 13 7.40 8.59 -1.01
CA GLN A 13 7.88 9.30 0.17
C GLN A 13 9.16 10.10 -0.10
N PHE A 14 9.24 11.29 0.50
CA PHE A 14 10.43 12.14 0.53
C PHE A 14 10.38 13.02 1.78
N SER A 15 11.55 13.42 2.30
CA SER A 15 11.62 14.32 3.46
C SER A 15 10.96 15.68 3.15
N GLY A 16 10.12 16.17 4.06
CA GLY A 16 9.36 17.40 3.88
C GLY A 16 8.02 17.23 3.15
N MET A 17 7.60 16.00 2.85
CA MET A 17 6.33 15.76 2.17
C MET A 17 5.12 16.24 2.98
N GLY A 18 4.22 16.97 2.33
CA GLY A 18 3.01 17.50 2.97
C GLY A 18 3.23 18.71 3.88
N ALA A 19 4.46 19.22 4.02
CA ALA A 19 4.78 20.33 4.92
C ALA A 19 3.93 21.59 4.69
N GLU A 20 3.82 22.03 3.44
CA GLU A 20 3.05 23.22 3.07
C GLU A 20 1.56 23.07 3.42
N LEU A 21 0.98 21.91 3.09
CA LEU A 21 -0.42 21.64 3.41
C LEU A 21 -0.65 21.52 4.92
N ALA A 22 0.26 20.85 5.62
CA ALA A 22 0.18 20.69 7.07
C ALA A 22 0.30 22.02 7.81
N ALA A 23 1.04 22.99 7.27
CA ALA A 23 1.15 24.33 7.84
C ALA A 23 -0.15 25.15 7.67
N MET A 24 -0.96 24.84 6.65
CA MET A 24 -2.20 25.56 6.34
C MET A 24 -3.46 24.90 6.91
N LEU A 25 -3.40 23.61 7.27
CA LEU A 25 -4.56 22.81 7.67
C LEU A 25 -4.46 22.38 9.14
N PRO A 26 -5.30 22.94 10.03
CA PRO A 26 -5.37 22.53 11.43
C PRO A 26 -5.58 21.02 11.62
N GLU A 27 -6.31 20.37 10.70
CA GLU A 27 -6.61 18.94 10.70
C GLU A 27 -5.35 18.07 10.59
N ALA A 28 -4.26 18.61 10.03
CA ALA A 28 -3.00 17.88 9.92
C ALA A 28 -2.43 17.50 11.30
N SER A 29 -2.62 18.33 12.34
CA SER A 29 -2.13 18.01 13.69
C SER A 29 -2.79 16.74 14.22
N ALA A 30 -4.12 16.65 14.11
CA ALA A 30 -4.88 15.49 14.56
C ALA A 30 -4.47 14.20 13.82
N ILE A 31 -4.21 14.29 12.51
CA ILE A 31 -3.75 13.14 11.70
C ILE A 31 -2.37 12.66 12.19
N TYR A 32 -1.44 13.58 12.41
CA TYR A 32 -0.10 13.24 12.89
C TYR A 32 -0.11 12.70 14.32
N GLU A 33 -0.89 13.30 15.21
CA GLU A 33 -1.05 12.87 16.61
C GLU A 33 -1.62 11.45 16.66
N ALA A 34 -2.74 11.21 15.98
CA ALA A 34 -3.34 9.88 15.89
C ALA A 34 -2.33 8.84 15.37
N GLY A 35 -1.62 9.17 14.28
CA GLY A 35 -0.58 8.30 13.74
C GLY A 35 0.55 8.04 14.74
N SER A 36 1.05 9.08 15.40
CA SER A 36 2.17 8.99 16.34
C SER A 36 1.83 8.11 17.54
N ASP A 37 0.64 8.29 18.12
CA ASP A 37 0.15 7.50 19.26
C ASP A 37 0.07 6.01 18.91
N ILE A 38 -0.40 5.69 17.71
CA ILE A 38 -0.58 4.31 17.26
C ILE A 38 0.76 3.67 16.93
N LEU A 39 1.65 4.42 16.26
CA LEU A 39 2.92 3.90 15.74
C LEU A 39 3.96 3.78 16.85
N GLY A 40 3.93 4.67 17.83
CA GLY A 40 4.91 4.76 18.92
C GLY A 40 6.16 5.57 18.56
N PHE A 41 6.08 6.43 17.54
CA PHE A 41 7.13 7.38 17.16
C PHE A 41 6.50 8.68 16.63
N ASP A 42 7.27 9.76 16.63
CA ASP A 42 6.81 11.06 16.10
C ASP A 42 6.68 11.01 14.57
N LEU A 43 5.46 10.82 14.10
CA LEU A 43 5.15 10.70 12.68
C LEU A 43 5.33 12.03 11.95
N LYS A 44 5.01 13.15 12.59
CA LYS A 44 5.17 14.49 12.01
C LYS A 44 6.65 14.74 11.73
N LYS A 45 7.50 14.55 12.74
CA LYS A 45 8.94 14.70 12.59
C LYS A 45 9.49 13.77 11.51
N MET A 46 9.03 12.51 11.48
CA MET A 46 9.44 11.56 10.44
C MET A 46 9.08 12.06 9.02
N CYS A 47 7.89 12.61 8.81
CA CYS A 47 7.49 13.14 7.50
C CYS A 47 8.23 14.42 7.11
N LEU A 48 8.43 15.34 8.07
CA LEU A 48 8.91 16.70 7.79
C LEU A 48 10.44 16.82 7.82
N GLU A 49 11.09 16.03 8.67
CA GLU A 49 12.52 16.16 9.00
C GLU A 49 13.26 14.83 8.91
N GLY A 50 12.57 13.72 8.64
CA GLY A 50 13.17 12.40 8.58
C GLY A 50 14.24 12.31 7.49
N GLU A 51 15.34 11.63 7.79
CA GLU A 51 16.34 11.32 6.77
C GLU A 51 15.74 10.39 5.71
N ASP A 52 15.96 10.68 4.42
CA ASP A 52 15.39 9.91 3.31
C ASP A 52 15.68 8.40 3.43
N ALA A 53 16.85 8.03 3.94
CA ALA A 53 17.23 6.62 4.11
C ALA A 53 16.35 5.90 5.15
N VAL A 54 16.04 6.58 6.27
CA VAL A 54 15.19 6.05 7.35
C VAL A 54 13.73 6.09 6.93
N LEU A 55 13.30 7.18 6.30
CA LEU A 55 11.94 7.33 5.77
C LEU A 55 11.63 6.29 4.69
N ALA A 56 12.64 5.81 3.95
CA ALA A 56 12.50 4.75 2.95
C ALA A 56 12.33 3.34 3.54
N GLU A 57 12.46 3.15 4.85
CA GLU A 57 12.16 1.88 5.51
C GLU A 57 10.65 1.65 5.52
N THR A 58 10.20 0.42 5.25
CA THR A 58 8.78 0.07 5.09
C THR A 58 7.91 0.54 6.27
N CYS A 59 8.42 0.39 7.49
CA CYS A 59 7.77 0.77 8.74
C CYS A 59 7.54 2.28 8.90
N HIS A 60 8.34 3.11 8.23
CA HIS A 60 8.20 4.56 8.23
C HIS A 60 7.48 5.04 6.97
N ALA A 61 7.89 4.55 5.80
CA ALA A 61 7.34 4.96 4.50
C ALA A 61 5.82 4.81 4.43
N GLN A 62 5.29 3.65 4.85
CA GLN A 62 3.86 3.38 4.72
C GLN A 62 2.96 4.32 5.52
N PRO A 63 3.14 4.45 6.86
CA PRO A 63 2.33 5.39 7.62
C PRO A 63 2.59 6.85 7.23
N ALA A 64 3.80 7.19 6.81
CA ALA A 64 4.14 8.55 6.41
C ALA A 64 3.39 8.96 5.12
N ILE A 65 3.41 8.11 4.09
CA ILE A 65 2.65 8.35 2.85
C ILE A 65 1.15 8.44 3.16
N TYR A 66 0.63 7.52 3.98
CA TYR A 66 -0.78 7.53 4.36
C TYR A 66 -1.19 8.82 5.07
N ALA A 67 -0.39 9.32 6.02
CA ALA A 67 -0.65 10.60 6.68
C ALA A 67 -0.67 11.76 5.67
N THR A 68 0.30 11.83 4.76
CA THR A 68 0.35 12.85 3.71
C THR A 68 -0.86 12.76 2.78
N GLU A 69 -1.32 11.55 2.44
CA GLU A 69 -2.51 11.34 1.62
C GLU A 69 -3.79 11.82 2.32
N LEU A 70 -3.92 11.61 3.64
CA LEU A 70 -5.03 12.14 4.42
C LEU A 70 -4.97 13.68 4.51
N ILE A 71 -3.79 14.27 4.66
CA ILE A 71 -3.62 15.73 4.66
C ILE A 71 -4.03 16.33 3.30
N CYS A 72 -3.62 15.71 2.20
CA CYS A 72 -4.07 16.09 0.86
C CYS A 72 -5.60 15.96 0.72
N LEU A 73 -6.20 14.92 1.30
CA LEU A 73 -7.65 14.73 1.32
C LEU A 73 -8.36 15.87 2.08
N GLU A 74 -7.86 16.26 3.25
CA GLU A 74 -8.39 17.41 4.01
C GLU A 74 -8.25 18.73 3.24
N ALA A 75 -7.14 18.92 2.52
CA ALA A 75 -6.95 20.08 1.64
C ALA A 75 -8.05 20.17 0.54
N LEU A 76 -8.38 19.02 -0.06
CA LEU A 76 -9.44 18.95 -1.08
C LEU A 76 -10.82 19.20 -0.47
N LYS A 77 -11.09 18.68 0.74
CA LYS A 77 -12.31 18.92 1.50
C LYS A 77 -12.50 20.40 1.81
N ALA A 78 -11.47 21.07 2.32
CA ALA A 78 -11.51 22.49 2.65
C ALA A 78 -11.83 23.37 1.42
N ARG A 79 -11.50 22.89 0.21
CA ARG A 79 -11.80 23.56 -1.06
C ARG A 79 -13.15 23.15 -1.68
N GLY A 80 -13.93 22.30 -1.02
CA GLY A 80 -15.21 21.81 -1.53
C GLY A 80 -15.09 20.90 -2.76
N ILE A 81 -13.91 20.29 -3.00
CA ILE A 81 -13.70 19.40 -4.14
C ILE A 81 -14.27 18.02 -3.81
N ALA A 82 -15.42 17.71 -4.39
CA ALA A 82 -16.05 16.40 -4.29
C ALA A 82 -15.43 15.39 -5.28
N CYS A 83 -15.55 14.10 -4.95
CA CYS A 83 -15.16 13.00 -5.83
C CYS A 83 -16.30 11.99 -6.02
N GLU A 84 -16.27 11.30 -7.15
CA GLU A 84 -17.23 10.26 -7.53
C GLU A 84 -16.65 8.86 -7.40
N GLY A 85 -15.36 8.73 -7.06
CA GLY A 85 -14.69 7.46 -6.90
C GLY A 85 -13.31 7.61 -6.29
N VAL A 86 -12.85 6.53 -5.67
CA VAL A 86 -11.52 6.43 -5.06
C VAL A 86 -10.85 5.13 -5.47
N CYS A 87 -9.53 5.18 -5.64
CA CYS A 87 -8.70 4.00 -5.90
C CYS A 87 -7.32 4.23 -5.30
N GLY A 88 -6.69 3.17 -4.82
CA GLY A 88 -5.36 3.25 -4.24
C GLY A 88 -4.43 2.17 -4.77
N HIS A 89 -3.15 2.50 -4.89
CA HIS A 89 -2.12 1.53 -5.27
C HIS A 89 -1.43 0.94 -4.05
N SER A 90 -1.54 -0.38 -3.87
CA SER A 90 -0.92 -1.10 -2.76
C SER A 90 -1.27 -0.51 -1.38
N LEU A 91 -0.37 0.25 -0.74
CA LEU A 91 -0.68 0.93 0.52
C LEU A 91 -1.72 2.04 0.37
N GLY A 92 -1.76 2.72 -0.79
CA GLY A 92 -2.72 3.81 -1.04
C GLY A 92 -4.17 3.33 -0.99
N GLU A 93 -4.39 2.01 -1.09
CA GLU A 93 -5.71 1.43 -0.88
C GLU A 93 -6.23 1.74 0.53
N TYR A 94 -5.36 1.80 1.55
CA TYR A 94 -5.78 2.20 2.91
C TYR A 94 -6.27 3.64 2.96
N ALA A 95 -5.61 4.57 2.26
CA ALA A 95 -6.07 5.95 2.15
C ALA A 95 -7.38 6.04 1.36
N ALA A 96 -7.53 5.27 0.29
CA ALA A 96 -8.78 5.19 -0.46
C ALA A 96 -9.95 4.66 0.42
N MET A 97 -9.69 3.62 1.20
CA MET A 97 -10.64 3.06 2.17
C MET A 97 -11.03 4.07 3.24
N THR A 98 -10.09 4.89 3.71
CA THR A 98 -10.38 6.00 4.64
C THR A 98 -11.16 7.13 3.96
N ALA A 99 -10.80 7.50 2.74
CA ALA A 99 -11.45 8.57 1.99
C ALA A 99 -12.93 8.27 1.68
N CYS A 100 -13.28 6.99 1.46
CA CYS A 100 -14.67 6.56 1.28
C CYS A 100 -15.38 6.16 2.59
N GLY A 101 -14.72 6.34 3.74
CA GLY A 101 -15.29 6.09 5.07
C GLY A 101 -15.40 4.62 5.47
N MET A 102 -14.76 3.71 4.75
CA MET A 102 -14.69 2.29 5.12
C MET A 102 -13.77 2.05 6.33
N LEU A 103 -12.74 2.90 6.50
CA LEU A 103 -11.85 2.90 7.65
C LEU A 103 -11.81 4.29 8.30
N THR A 104 -11.68 4.36 9.62
CA THR A 104 -11.17 5.58 10.26
C THR A 104 -9.69 5.77 9.95
N ALA A 105 -9.16 6.98 10.19
CA ALA A 105 -7.73 7.26 10.05
C ALA A 105 -6.89 6.36 10.99
N GLU A 106 -7.36 6.21 12.24
CA GLU A 106 -6.73 5.43 13.29
C GLU A 106 -6.67 3.93 12.96
N ASN A 107 -7.72 3.41 12.32
CA ASN A 107 -7.72 2.03 11.84
C ASN A 107 -6.78 1.83 10.66
N GLY A 108 -6.67 2.81 9.76
CA GLY A 108 -5.69 2.81 8.69
C GLY A 108 -4.26 2.73 9.24
N PHE A 109 -3.91 3.59 10.21
CA PHE A 109 -2.60 3.55 10.87
C PHE A 109 -2.32 2.20 11.57
N ARG A 110 -3.30 1.62 12.28
CA ARG A 110 -3.14 0.28 12.90
C ARG A 110 -2.87 -0.79 11.88
N ALA A 111 -3.62 -0.78 10.78
CA ALA A 111 -3.46 -1.76 9.72
C ALA A 111 -2.11 -1.61 9.03
N LEU A 112 -1.66 -0.39 8.75
CA LEU A 112 -0.37 -0.11 8.15
C LEU A 112 0.79 -0.45 9.08
N LYS A 113 0.67 -0.24 10.40
CA LYS A 113 1.67 -0.69 11.38
C LYS A 113 1.90 -2.21 11.28
N ILE A 114 0.81 -2.97 11.32
CA ILE A 114 0.85 -4.44 11.23
C ILE A 114 1.39 -4.89 9.87
N ARG A 115 0.91 -4.28 8.79
CA ARG A 115 1.31 -4.59 7.41
C ARG A 115 2.80 -4.35 7.20
N ALA A 116 3.28 -3.18 7.60
CA ALA A 116 4.67 -2.81 7.40
C ALA A 116 5.62 -3.71 8.20
N GLN A 117 5.25 -4.07 9.44
CA GLN A 117 5.99 -5.05 10.26
C GLN A 117 6.05 -6.42 9.58
N ALA A 118 4.90 -6.95 9.14
CA ALA A 118 4.85 -8.26 8.48
C ALA A 118 5.65 -8.28 7.16
N MET A 119 5.61 -7.19 6.38
CA MET A 119 6.39 -7.07 5.15
C MET A 119 7.89 -7.01 5.42
N ASP A 120 8.31 -6.32 6.49
CA ASP A 120 9.72 -6.21 6.89
C ASP A 120 10.26 -7.55 7.44
N GLU A 121 9.48 -8.24 8.28
CA GLU A 121 9.79 -9.59 8.76
C GLU A 121 9.96 -10.58 7.60
N ALA A 122 9.03 -10.56 6.65
CA ALA A 122 9.10 -11.42 5.47
C ALA A 122 10.24 -11.03 4.50
N ALA A 123 10.68 -9.77 4.49
CA ALA A 123 11.85 -9.35 3.72
C ALA A 123 13.16 -9.91 4.30
N LYS A 124 13.20 -10.06 5.64
CA LYS A 124 14.36 -10.54 6.38
C LYS A 124 14.45 -12.07 6.41
N SER A 125 13.32 -12.77 6.33
CA SER A 125 13.28 -14.23 6.46
C SER A 125 13.78 -14.98 5.22
N GLN A 126 13.70 -14.38 4.02
CA GLN A 126 14.05 -15.08 2.78
C GLN A 126 14.64 -14.15 1.72
N ASP A 127 15.73 -14.61 1.08
CA ASP A 127 16.32 -13.86 -0.03
C ASP A 127 15.43 -13.94 -1.28
N SER A 128 14.91 -12.79 -1.64
CA SER A 128 13.82 -12.63 -2.58
C SER A 128 14.05 -11.38 -3.42
N GLY A 129 13.41 -11.25 -4.58
CA GLY A 129 13.64 -10.15 -5.51
C GLY A 129 12.37 -9.67 -6.21
N MET A 130 12.40 -8.42 -6.67
CA MET A 130 11.29 -7.81 -7.40
C MET A 130 11.82 -6.93 -8.54
N TYR A 131 11.26 -7.10 -9.74
CA TYR A 131 11.65 -6.34 -10.94
C TYR A 131 10.43 -5.89 -11.72
N ALA A 132 10.47 -4.65 -12.18
CA ALA A 132 9.53 -4.14 -13.18
C ALA A 132 10.01 -4.58 -14.57
N ILE A 133 9.20 -5.39 -15.25
CA ILE A 133 9.37 -5.78 -16.64
C ILE A 133 8.60 -4.78 -17.50
N LEU A 134 9.30 -4.14 -18.43
CA LEU A 134 8.77 -3.08 -19.27
C LEU A 134 8.55 -3.58 -20.70
N ARG A 135 7.50 -3.06 -21.35
CA ARG A 135 7.18 -3.26 -22.76
C ARG A 135 7.02 -4.74 -23.15
N MET A 136 6.45 -5.54 -22.26
CA MET A 136 6.11 -6.93 -22.52
C MET A 136 4.67 -7.20 -22.03
N PRO A 137 3.82 -7.88 -22.82
CA PRO A 137 2.46 -8.22 -22.39
C PRO A 137 2.45 -9.06 -21.13
N ALA A 138 1.50 -8.79 -20.24
CA ALA A 138 1.30 -9.48 -18.96
C ALA A 138 1.19 -11.01 -19.12
N GLU A 139 0.46 -11.47 -20.13
CA GLU A 139 0.26 -12.89 -20.44
C GLU A 139 1.60 -13.58 -20.75
N ARG A 140 2.40 -12.96 -21.61
CA ARG A 140 3.73 -13.46 -21.96
C ARG A 140 4.66 -13.50 -20.73
N ILE A 141 4.58 -12.50 -19.86
CA ILE A 141 5.35 -12.50 -18.60
C ILE A 141 4.92 -13.67 -17.71
N GLY A 142 3.63 -13.95 -17.63
CA GLY A 142 3.08 -15.10 -16.90
C GLY A 142 3.60 -16.44 -17.43
N GLU A 143 3.55 -16.64 -18.75
CA GLU A 143 4.11 -17.85 -19.40
C GLU A 143 5.60 -18.06 -19.07
N ILE A 144 6.40 -17.00 -19.16
CA ILE A 144 7.83 -17.11 -18.92
C ILE A 144 8.10 -17.37 -17.43
N CYS A 145 7.33 -16.76 -16.52
CA CYS A 145 7.43 -17.06 -15.09
C CYS A 145 7.14 -18.53 -14.81
N ALA A 146 6.09 -19.10 -15.40
CA ALA A 146 5.73 -20.51 -15.24
C ALA A 146 6.79 -21.49 -15.78
N GLN A 147 7.57 -21.06 -16.78
CA GLN A 147 8.67 -21.84 -17.35
C GLN A 147 10.01 -21.64 -16.62
N THR A 148 10.09 -20.68 -15.69
CA THR A 148 11.34 -20.35 -15.00
C THR A 148 11.52 -21.26 -13.77
N PRO A 149 12.65 -21.99 -13.66
CA PRO A 149 12.91 -22.80 -12.46
C PRO A 149 13.05 -21.96 -11.18
N GLY A 150 12.38 -22.42 -10.13
CA GLY A 150 12.25 -21.72 -8.85
C GLY A 150 10.93 -20.95 -8.75
N TYR A 151 10.72 -20.23 -7.65
CA TYR A 151 9.50 -19.45 -7.46
C TYR A 151 9.64 -18.05 -8.05
N VAL A 152 8.86 -17.73 -9.09
CA VAL A 152 8.72 -16.37 -9.62
C VAL A 152 7.34 -16.21 -10.25
N VAL A 153 6.65 -15.12 -9.93
CA VAL A 153 5.30 -14.85 -10.44
C VAL A 153 5.12 -13.35 -10.75
N PRO A 154 4.22 -12.98 -11.68
CA PRO A 154 3.73 -11.62 -11.79
C PRO A 154 2.96 -11.23 -10.51
N VAL A 155 3.31 -10.09 -9.91
CA VAL A 155 2.71 -9.58 -8.65
C VAL A 155 2.00 -8.24 -8.80
N ASN A 156 2.34 -7.45 -9.83
CA ASN A 156 1.58 -6.23 -10.14
C ASN A 156 1.46 -6.01 -11.65
N PHE A 157 0.24 -5.74 -12.12
CA PHE A 157 -0.04 -5.34 -13.50
C PHE A 157 -0.31 -3.84 -13.53
N ASN A 158 0.76 -3.04 -13.43
CA ASN A 158 0.66 -1.60 -13.23
C ASN A 158 0.16 -0.85 -14.48
N SER A 159 0.51 -1.34 -15.67
CA SER A 159 0.01 -0.81 -16.94
C SER A 159 0.10 -1.88 -18.03
N PRO A 160 -0.52 -1.67 -19.21
CA PRO A 160 -0.39 -2.60 -20.35
C PRO A 160 1.07 -2.87 -20.76
N ALA A 161 1.99 -1.97 -20.41
CA ALA A 161 3.41 -2.06 -20.74
C ALA A 161 4.32 -2.21 -19.50
N GLN A 162 3.77 -2.40 -18.30
CA GLN A 162 4.57 -2.59 -17.08
C GLN A 162 3.93 -3.62 -16.16
N THR A 163 4.64 -4.72 -15.96
CA THR A 163 4.29 -5.75 -14.98
C THR A 163 5.47 -5.96 -14.04
N VAL A 164 5.20 -6.06 -12.75
CA VAL A 164 6.19 -6.39 -11.74
C VAL A 164 6.16 -7.90 -11.52
N ILE A 165 7.33 -8.53 -11.55
CA ILE A 165 7.53 -9.92 -11.13
C ILE A 165 8.24 -9.94 -9.79
N ALA A 166 7.95 -10.95 -8.98
CA ALA A 166 8.64 -11.16 -7.74
C ALA A 166 8.69 -12.65 -7.35
N GLY A 167 9.62 -12.99 -6.46
CA GLY A 167 9.86 -14.36 -6.03
C GLY A 167 11.27 -14.56 -5.48
N GLU A 168 11.76 -15.78 -5.55
CA GLU A 168 13.13 -16.13 -5.15
C GLU A 168 14.16 -15.31 -5.92
N ARG A 169 15.18 -14.80 -5.22
CA ARG A 169 16.21 -13.95 -5.81
C ARG A 169 16.79 -14.55 -7.10
N GLN A 170 17.17 -15.82 -7.05
CA GLN A 170 17.79 -16.50 -8.18
C GLN A 170 16.83 -16.66 -9.37
N ALA A 171 15.56 -17.02 -9.14
CA ALA A 171 14.57 -17.19 -10.20
C ALA A 171 14.27 -15.84 -10.89
N VAL A 172 14.10 -14.80 -10.08
CA VAL A 172 13.82 -13.45 -10.58
C VAL A 172 15.01 -12.85 -11.32
N ASP A 173 16.24 -13.02 -10.82
CA ASP A 173 17.45 -12.52 -11.48
C ASP A 173 17.70 -13.24 -12.81
N ARG A 174 17.50 -14.57 -12.87
CA ARG A 174 17.52 -15.35 -14.12
C ARG A 174 16.56 -14.76 -15.16
N ARG A 175 15.35 -14.38 -14.73
CA ARG A 175 14.36 -13.79 -15.65
C ARG A 175 14.73 -12.37 -16.07
N ALA A 176 15.17 -11.53 -15.13
CA ALA A 176 15.57 -10.15 -15.42
C ALA A 176 16.64 -10.09 -16.50
N ALA A 177 17.66 -10.96 -16.42
CA ALA A 177 18.72 -11.07 -17.42
C ALA A 177 18.20 -11.42 -18.83
N GLY A 178 17.19 -12.28 -18.95
CA GLY A 178 16.60 -12.69 -20.23
C GLY A 178 15.49 -11.79 -20.79
N SER A 179 15.21 -10.63 -20.17
CA SER A 179 14.06 -9.77 -20.53
C SER A 179 14.41 -8.55 -21.39
N GLY A 180 15.69 -8.23 -21.59
CA GLY A 180 16.17 -7.11 -22.42
C GLY A 180 15.86 -5.70 -21.88
N ARG A 181 14.75 -5.48 -21.16
CA ARG A 181 14.36 -4.22 -20.50
C ARG A 181 13.66 -4.47 -19.15
N CYS A 182 14.44 -4.61 -18.09
CA CYS A 182 13.96 -4.68 -16.72
C CYS A 182 14.53 -3.54 -15.87
N ARG A 183 13.74 -3.03 -14.92
CA ARG A 183 14.24 -2.16 -13.84
C ARG A 183 14.10 -2.92 -12.53
N LYS A 184 15.17 -2.92 -11.72
CA LYS A 184 15.09 -3.46 -10.35
C LYS A 184 14.08 -2.62 -9.56
N GLY A 185 13.14 -3.27 -8.87
CA GLY A 185 12.15 -2.57 -8.06
C GLY A 185 12.80 -1.74 -6.94
N MET A 186 12.13 -0.70 -6.46
CA MET A 186 12.58 0.05 -5.30
C MET A 186 12.69 -0.89 -4.10
N ARG A 187 13.86 -0.89 -3.46
CA ARG A 187 14.11 -1.61 -2.19
C ARG A 187 13.42 -0.88 -1.05
N SER A 188 12.80 -1.63 -0.15
CA SER A 188 12.63 -1.20 1.23
C SER A 188 14.02 -1.12 1.89
N GLY A 189 14.45 0.07 2.31
CA GLY A 189 15.70 0.27 3.06
C GLY A 189 17.00 0.16 2.26
N LYS A 190 17.74 1.26 2.12
CA LYS A 190 19.18 1.26 1.84
C LYS A 190 19.92 1.87 3.03
N GLY A 191 20.20 1.06 4.04
CA GLY A 191 21.37 1.27 4.88
C GLY A 191 22.62 0.95 4.05
N LYS A 192 23.61 1.85 4.03
CA LYS A 192 24.91 1.64 3.39
C LYS A 192 25.64 0.46 4.05
N SER A 193 25.43 -0.76 3.56
CA SER A 193 26.33 -1.89 3.79
C SER A 193 26.56 -2.60 2.46
N ARG A 194 27.83 -2.70 2.08
CA ARG A 194 28.30 -3.43 0.91
C ARG A 194 28.15 -4.94 1.17
N ALA A 195 27.05 -5.53 0.69
CA ALA A 195 26.93 -6.97 0.40
C ALA A 195 25.76 -7.21 -0.59
N PRO A 196 25.84 -8.17 -1.54
CA PRO A 196 24.84 -8.38 -2.56
C PRO A 196 23.71 -9.26 -2.02
N GLY A 197 22.73 -8.68 -1.33
CA GLY A 197 21.56 -9.43 -0.84
C GLY A 197 20.46 -8.49 -0.39
N GLY A 198 19.19 -8.87 -0.55
CA GLY A 198 18.08 -8.11 0.04
C GLY A 198 16.88 -7.89 -0.88
N GLY A 199 15.92 -8.82 -0.76
CA GLY A 199 14.48 -8.63 -0.53
C GLY A 199 13.59 -8.07 -1.65
N GLY A 200 12.61 -8.85 -2.10
CA GLY A 200 11.52 -8.42 -2.99
C GLY A 200 10.44 -9.50 -3.12
N CYS A 201 9.16 -9.08 -3.16
CA CYS A 201 7.94 -9.89 -2.95
C CYS A 201 7.98 -11.42 -3.19
N LEU A 202 8.01 -12.20 -2.12
CA LEU A 202 7.54 -13.60 -2.09
C LEU A 202 6.02 -13.68 -1.86
N PRO A 203 5.37 -14.87 -1.98
CA PRO A 203 3.94 -15.00 -1.72
C PRO A 203 3.60 -14.58 -0.29
N GLN A 204 4.48 -14.83 0.69
CA GLN A 204 4.32 -14.34 2.06
C GLN A 204 4.36 -12.81 2.18
N GLN A 205 5.13 -12.12 1.32
CA GLN A 205 5.11 -10.65 1.23
C GLN A 205 3.91 -10.14 0.43
N ALA A 206 3.42 -10.87 -0.56
CA ALA A 206 2.18 -10.55 -1.28
C ALA A 206 0.94 -10.78 -0.40
N ASP A 207 0.95 -11.84 0.41
CA ASP A 207 -0.04 -12.16 1.44
C ASP A 207 0.02 -11.12 2.57
N ALA A 208 1.21 -10.73 3.04
CA ALA A 208 1.39 -9.64 4.00
C ALA A 208 1.01 -8.27 3.40
N ALA A 209 1.30 -8.04 2.12
CA ALA A 209 0.95 -6.82 1.39
C ALA A 209 -0.54 -6.74 1.06
N GLY A 210 -1.24 -7.87 1.10
CA GLY A 210 -2.69 -7.97 1.14
C GLY A 210 -3.36 -8.64 -0.06
N SER A 211 -2.71 -9.03 -1.15
CA SER A 211 -3.38 -9.25 -2.45
C SER A 211 -4.51 -10.32 -2.51
N GLY A 212 -5.74 -9.92 -2.16
CA GLY A 212 -7.02 -10.24 -2.81
C GLY A 212 -7.91 -11.38 -2.26
N ARG A 213 -9.10 -10.99 -1.75
CA ARG A 213 -10.41 -11.33 -2.37
C ARG A 213 -11.49 -10.27 -2.02
N HIS A 214 -12.27 -9.91 -3.06
CA HIS A 214 -13.54 -9.14 -3.09
C HIS A 214 -14.05 -8.47 -1.80
N CYS A 215 -14.06 -7.13 -1.78
CA CYS A 215 -15.01 -6.36 -0.99
C CYS A 215 -15.82 -5.42 -1.90
N ARG A 216 -17.01 -5.87 -2.33
CA ARG A 216 -18.08 -4.97 -2.80
C ARG A 216 -18.85 -4.53 -1.57
N SER A 217 -18.39 -3.49 -0.89
CA SER A 217 -19.19 -2.86 0.16
C SER A 217 -19.24 -1.35 -0.07
N LEU A 218 -20.48 -0.85 -0.10
CA LEU A 218 -20.82 0.55 -0.33
C LEU A 218 -20.85 1.24 1.03
N TYR A 219 -19.87 2.11 1.29
CA TYR A 219 -19.85 2.95 2.49
C TYR A 219 -20.25 4.38 2.15
N ARG A 220 -20.79 5.08 3.14
CA ARG A 220 -21.18 6.48 3.05
C ARG A 220 -20.11 7.34 3.73
N HIS A 221 -19.53 8.28 2.99
CA HIS A 221 -18.71 9.36 3.52
C HIS A 221 -19.15 10.69 2.85
N PRO A 222 -19.17 11.83 3.57
CA PRO A 222 -19.68 13.12 3.05
C PRO A 222 -18.98 13.67 1.80
N LEU A 223 -17.81 13.13 1.41
CA LEU A 223 -17.09 13.46 0.18
C LEU A 223 -17.55 12.70 -1.06
N CYS A 224 -18.22 11.58 -0.84
CA CYS A 224 -18.66 10.67 -1.88
C CYS A 224 -20.14 10.96 -2.12
N ALA A 225 -20.47 11.49 -3.30
CA ALA A 225 -21.86 11.44 -3.75
C ALA A 225 -22.33 9.98 -3.55
N SER A 226 -23.47 9.81 -2.89
CA SER A 226 -24.03 8.52 -2.45
C SER A 226 -23.56 7.37 -3.34
N HIS A 227 -22.77 6.43 -2.78
CA HIS A 227 -22.24 5.25 -3.47
C HIS A 227 -20.99 5.42 -4.37
N SER A 228 -20.02 6.29 -4.03
CA SER A 228 -18.77 6.32 -4.79
C SER A 228 -18.00 5.00 -4.66
N PRO A 229 -17.71 4.29 -5.76
CA PRO A 229 -17.09 2.97 -5.72
C PRO A 229 -15.61 3.06 -5.32
N LEU A 230 -15.20 2.20 -4.39
CA LEU A 230 -13.79 1.81 -4.22
C LEU A 230 -13.42 0.84 -5.34
N LEU A 231 -12.48 1.21 -6.19
CA LEU A 231 -11.94 0.31 -7.20
C LEU A 231 -10.78 -0.47 -6.59
N HIS A 232 -11.06 -1.70 -6.15
CA HIS A 232 -10.04 -2.59 -5.58
C HIS A 232 -9.11 -3.13 -6.69
N GLN A 233 -7.80 -3.10 -6.47
CA GLN A 233 -6.81 -3.64 -7.42
C GLN A 233 -6.90 -5.16 -7.64
N SER A 234 -7.60 -5.91 -6.78
CA SER A 234 -7.71 -7.37 -6.85
C SER A 234 -8.72 -7.87 -7.88
N HIS A 235 -8.58 -7.46 -9.15
CA HIS A 235 -9.36 -7.99 -10.27
C HIS A 235 -8.50 -8.84 -11.21
N ARG A 236 -8.31 -10.12 -10.87
CA ARG A 236 -8.16 -11.27 -11.81
C ARG A 236 -8.32 -12.60 -11.05
N GLY A 237 -9.04 -13.54 -11.66
CA GLY A 237 -9.45 -14.82 -11.09
C GLY A 237 -8.33 -15.84 -10.96
N ALA A 238 -7.36 -15.59 -10.09
CA ALA A 238 -6.47 -16.64 -9.60
C ALA A 238 -7.16 -17.37 -8.44
N SER A 239 -7.41 -18.67 -8.60
CA SER A 239 -8.00 -19.59 -7.62
C SER A 239 -7.10 -19.87 -6.40
N GLY A 240 -6.04 -19.08 -6.17
CA GLY A 240 -5.14 -19.21 -5.03
C GLY A 240 -5.74 -18.61 -3.75
N GLY A 241 -5.67 -19.35 -2.65
CA GLY A 241 -6.23 -18.99 -1.34
C GLY A 241 -5.46 -17.92 -0.55
N GLY A 242 -5.18 -16.76 -1.14
CA GLY A 242 -4.55 -15.63 -0.44
C GLY A 242 -5.53 -14.91 0.51
N HIS A 243 -5.27 -14.95 1.81
CA HIS A 243 -6.11 -14.35 2.87
C HIS A 243 -5.58 -12.99 3.37
N GLY A 244 -4.79 -12.28 2.55
CA GLY A 244 -3.92 -11.18 2.99
C GLY A 244 -4.62 -9.95 3.60
N TYR A 245 -5.37 -9.19 2.79
CA TYR A 245 -6.02 -7.94 3.24
C TYR A 245 -6.97 -8.19 4.42
N GLY A 246 -7.79 -9.23 4.32
CA GLY A 246 -8.76 -9.59 5.36
C GLY A 246 -8.10 -9.90 6.70
N THR A 247 -6.94 -10.57 6.69
CA THR A 247 -6.22 -10.90 7.93
C THR A 247 -5.62 -9.65 8.59
N VAL A 248 -4.99 -8.76 7.82
CA VAL A 248 -4.43 -7.50 8.34
C VAL A 248 -5.53 -6.60 8.89
N LEU A 249 -6.62 -6.41 8.13
CA LEU A 249 -7.75 -5.59 8.54
C LEU A 249 -8.47 -6.18 9.76
N ARG A 250 -8.71 -7.50 9.81
CA ARG A 250 -9.29 -8.15 10.98
C ARG A 250 -8.40 -8.02 12.22
N LYS A 251 -7.07 -8.07 12.07
CA LYS A 251 -6.15 -7.87 13.20
C LYS A 251 -6.19 -6.41 13.69
N ALA A 252 -6.28 -5.44 12.78
CA ALA A 252 -6.42 -4.02 13.13
C ALA A 252 -7.76 -3.71 13.82
N LEU A 253 -8.87 -4.22 13.26
CA LEU A 253 -10.24 -4.03 13.75
C LEU A 253 -10.59 -4.82 15.02
N ARG A 254 -9.67 -5.65 15.53
CA ARG A 254 -9.81 -6.33 16.83
C ARG A 254 -9.16 -5.57 17.97
N GLN A 255 -8.46 -4.47 17.71
CA GLN A 255 -7.87 -3.64 18.76
C GLN A 255 -8.93 -2.77 19.45
N PRO A 256 -8.80 -2.46 20.76
CA PRO A 256 -9.75 -1.60 21.47
C PRO A 256 -9.91 -0.22 20.79
N GLY A 257 -11.15 0.26 20.65
CA GLY A 257 -11.47 1.57 20.03
C GLY A 257 -11.56 1.60 18.50
N SER A 258 -11.60 0.44 17.83
CA SER A 258 -11.45 0.30 16.36
C SER A 258 -12.75 0.26 15.55
N LEU A 259 -13.92 0.51 16.12
CA LEU A 259 -15.18 0.52 15.37
C LEU A 259 -15.67 1.95 15.19
N CYS A 260 -15.95 2.36 13.94
CA CYS A 260 -16.72 3.59 13.71
C CYS A 260 -18.09 3.43 14.38
N PRO A 261 -18.54 4.39 15.21
CA PRO A 261 -19.93 4.41 15.68
C PRO A 261 -20.84 4.60 14.45
N GLY A 262 -21.41 3.50 13.94
CA GLY A 262 -22.23 3.50 12.72
C GLY A 262 -22.03 2.28 11.80
N ILE A 263 -21.01 1.46 12.02
CA ILE A 263 -20.83 0.20 11.30
C ILE A 263 -21.62 -0.90 12.02
N ALA A 264 -22.73 -1.35 11.43
CA ALA A 264 -23.42 -2.54 11.92
C ALA A 264 -22.49 -3.77 11.79
N GLU A 265 -22.40 -4.59 12.85
CA GLU A 265 -21.63 -5.85 12.92
C GLU A 265 -21.60 -6.74 11.66
N PRO A 266 -22.66 -6.84 10.81
CA PRO A 266 -22.64 -7.71 9.64
C PRO A 266 -21.65 -7.29 8.54
N ALA A 267 -21.26 -6.01 8.45
CA ALA A 267 -20.34 -5.52 7.41
C ALA A 267 -18.89 -5.99 7.64
N CYS A 268 -18.48 -6.09 8.91
CA CYS A 268 -17.15 -6.54 9.31
C CYS A 268 -16.93 -8.05 9.02
N ARG A 269 -18.01 -8.85 8.96
CA ARG A 269 -17.95 -10.28 8.62
C ARG A 269 -17.64 -10.56 7.14
N ARG A 270 -17.71 -9.55 6.26
CA ARG A 270 -17.46 -9.67 4.80
C ARG A 270 -16.08 -9.17 4.35
N VAL A 271 -15.21 -8.76 5.29
CA VAL A 271 -13.79 -8.39 5.05
C VAL A 271 -12.90 -9.60 5.28
#